data_AF-A0A176J3B9-F1
#
_entry.id   AF-A0A176J3B9-F1
#
_cell.length_a   1.000
_cell.length_b   1.000
_cell.length_c   1.000
_cell.angle_alpha   90.00
_cell.angle_beta   90.00
_cell.angle_gamma   90.00
#
_symmetry.space_group_name_H-M   'P 1'
#
loop_
_entity.id
_entity.type
_entity.pdbx_description
1 polymer ?
#
loop_
_entity_poly.entity_id
_entity_poly.type
_entity_poly.pdbx_seq_one_letter_code
_entity_poly.pdbx_strand_id
1 'polypeptide(L)'
;MLEPKIFELENKLVFIFVFHYEGHAVEAEFLCSNNNIVDLIVRYKGPAELAAVRSRAEILAEKVIEDHLSRKSEDNEYSDSK
;
A
#
# COMPACT_ATOMS: atom_id res chain seq x y z
N MET A 1 6.36 7.88 6.47
CA MET A 1 6.14 7.16 5.19
C MET A 1 5.96 8.23 4.13
N LEU A 2 6.61 8.11 2.97
CA LEU A 2 6.31 9.02 1.85
C LEU A 2 4.90 8.72 1.33
N GLU A 3 4.29 9.68 0.65
CA GLU A 3 2.97 9.50 0.06
C GLU A 3 2.99 8.30 -0.91
N PRO A 4 2.05 7.33 -0.75
CA PRO A 4 1.99 6.16 -1.62
C PRO A 4 1.61 6.57 -3.04
N LYS A 5 2.29 6.02 -4.04
CA LYS A 5 1.84 6.09 -5.43
C LYS A 5 0.89 4.94 -5.68
N ILE A 6 -0.33 5.25 -6.13
CA ILE A 6 -1.40 4.27 -6.34
C ILE A 6 -1.78 4.27 -7.83
N PHE A 7 -1.90 3.09 -8.41
CA PHE A 7 -2.24 2.86 -9.81
C PHE A 7 -3.33 1.79 -9.91
N GLU A 8 -4.28 2.00 -10.81
CA GLU A 8 -5.26 0.97 -11.17
C GLU A 8 -4.79 0.26 -12.44
N LEU A 9 -4.71 -1.06 -12.37
CA LEU A 9 -4.35 -1.93 -13.49
C LEU A 9 -5.46 -2.96 -13.66
N GLU A 10 -6.38 -2.70 -14.58
CA GLU A 10 -7.58 -3.51 -14.79
C GLU A 10 -8.40 -3.63 -13.48
N ASN A 11 -8.59 -4.84 -12.96
CA ASN A 11 -9.27 -5.12 -11.69
C ASN A 11 -8.32 -5.22 -10.49
N LYS A 12 -7.09 -4.71 -10.64
CA LYS A 12 -6.05 -4.74 -9.60
C LYS A 12 -5.65 -3.33 -9.21
N LEU A 13 -5.30 -3.19 -7.94
CA LEU A 13 -4.71 -1.98 -7.38
C LEU A 13 -3.23 -2.25 -7.15
N VAL A 14 -2.36 -1.41 -7.70
CA VAL A 14 -0.93 -1.43 -7.44
C VAL A 14 -0.61 -0.22 -6.59
N PHE A 15 0.10 -0.39 -5.48
CA PHE A 15 0.65 0.76 -4.78
C PHE A 15 2.09 0.55 -4.34
N ILE A 16 2.83 1.64 -4.39
CA ILE A 16 4.25 1.71 -4.11
C ILE A 16 4.45 2.77 -3.05
N PHE A 17 5.10 2.41 -1.95
CA PHE A 17 5.49 3.37 -0.94
C PHE A 17 6.88 3.10 -0.39
N VAL A 18 7.47 4.18 0.13
CA VAL A 18 8.78 4.14 0.79
C VAL A 18 8.60 4.50 2.25
N PHE A 19 9.15 3.66 3.13
CA PHE A 19 9.16 3.90 4.57
C PHE A 19 10.54 3.63 5.16
N HIS A 20 10.76 4.10 6.39
CA HIS A 20 11.98 3.83 7.13
C HIS A 20 11.74 2.68 8.11
N TYR A 21 12.67 1.73 8.14
CA TYR A 21 12.72 0.65 9.12
C TYR A 21 14.14 0.61 9.71
N GLU A 22 14.25 0.86 11.01
CA GLU A 22 15.53 0.87 11.74
C GLU A 22 16.61 1.76 11.08
N GLY A 23 16.21 2.93 10.59
CA GLY A 23 17.13 3.89 9.95
C GLY A 23 17.46 3.60 8.49
N HIS A 24 16.91 2.54 7.91
CA HIS A 24 17.11 2.18 6.50
C HIS A 24 15.82 2.38 5.68
N ALA A 25 15.98 2.82 4.44
CA ALA A 25 14.87 2.93 3.51
C ALA A 25 14.41 1.54 3.04
N VAL A 26 13.09 1.38 2.98
CA VAL A 26 12.39 0.21 2.44
C VAL A 26 11.50 0.70 1.30
N GLU A 27 11.68 0.13 0.11
CA GLU A 27 10.72 0.28 -0.98
C GLU A 27 9.83 -0.96 -0.99
N ALA A 28 8.52 -0.75 -0.96
CA ALA A 28 7.56 -1.83 -1.03
C ALA A 28 6.55 -1.57 -2.15
N GLU A 29 6.31 -2.62 -2.95
CA GLU A 29 5.38 -2.64 -4.07
C GLU A 29 4.38 -3.77 -3.82
N PHE A 30 3.11 -3.41 -3.84
CA PHE A 30 1.99 -4.31 -3.56
C PHE A 30 1.11 -4.42 -4.78
N LEU A 31 0.69 -5.63 -5.08
CA LEU A 31 -0.40 -5.92 -5.99
C LEU A 31 -1.59 -6.38 -5.16
N CYS A 32 -2.74 -5.74 -5.35
CA CYS A 32 -3.96 -6.06 -4.64
C CYS A 32 -5.09 -6.39 -5.62
N SER A 33 -5.93 -7.34 -5.24
CA SER A 33 -7.16 -7.69 -5.95
C SER A 33 -8.28 -7.85 -4.95
N ASN A 34 -9.44 -7.23 -5.20
CA ASN A 34 -10.58 -7.22 -4.28
C ASN A 34 -10.17 -6.91 -2.83
N ASN A 35 -9.35 -5.88 -2.65
CA ASN A 35 -8.84 -5.39 -1.34
C ASN A 35 -7.92 -6.36 -0.59
N ASN A 36 -7.49 -7.45 -1.22
CA ASN A 36 -6.52 -8.39 -0.66
C ASN A 36 -5.17 -8.23 -1.35
N ILE A 37 -4.10 -8.27 -0.57
CA ILE A 37 -2.73 -8.33 -1.09
C ILE A 37 -2.54 -9.70 -1.74
N VAL A 38 -2.24 -9.72 -3.04
CA VAL A 38 -1.97 -10.93 -3.81
C VAL A 38 -0.49 -11.14 -4.07
N ASP A 39 0.28 -10.06 -4.10
CA ASP A 39 1.74 -10.12 -4.25
C ASP A 39 2.40 -8.92 -3.55
N LEU A 40 3.65 -9.13 -3.11
CA LEU A 40 4.47 -8.16 -2.41
C LEU A 40 5.94 -8.32 -2.78
N ILE A 41 6.52 -7.23 -3.27
CA ILE A 41 7.96 -7.06 -3.49
C ILE A 41 8.49 -6.03 -2.50
N VAL A 42 9.48 -6.43 -1.69
CA VAL A 42 10.19 -5.54 -0.77
C VAL A 42 11.66 -5.45 -1.18
N ARG A 43 12.13 -4.22 -1.39
CA ARG A 43 13.56 -3.91 -1.60
C ARG A 43 14.08 -3.24 -0.33
N TYR A 44 14.97 -3.95 0.37
CA TYR A 44 15.56 -3.51 1.63
C TYR A 44 17.02 -3.94 1.70
N LYS A 45 17.88 -3.06 2.23
CA LYS A 45 19.34 -3.27 2.36
C LYS A 45 19.86 -3.08 3.78
N GLY A 46 18.98 -3.04 4.78
CA GLY A 46 19.37 -2.92 6.18
C GLY A 46 19.63 -4.28 6.84
N PRO A 47 20.06 -4.28 8.12
CA PRO A 47 20.47 -5.48 8.85
C PRO A 47 19.30 -6.31 9.39
N ALA A 48 18.09 -5.77 9.44
CA ALA A 48 16.93 -6.47 9.96
C ALA A 48 16.53 -7.67 9.09
N GLU A 49 15.86 -8.65 9.70
CA GLU A 49 15.33 -9.80 8.97
C GLU A 49 14.27 -9.36 7.96
N LEU A 50 14.40 -9.83 6.71
CA LEU A 50 13.48 -9.46 5.63
C LEU A 50 12.02 -9.83 5.95
N ALA A 51 11.79 -10.90 6.71
CA ALA A 51 10.45 -11.30 7.14
C ALA A 51 9.78 -10.24 8.04
N ALA A 52 10.53 -9.66 8.99
CA ALA A 52 10.02 -8.60 9.86
C ALA A 52 9.71 -7.32 9.06
N VAL A 53 10.57 -6.97 8.10
CA VAL A 53 10.36 -5.83 7.21
C VAL A 53 9.14 -6.03 6.31
N ARG A 54 8.94 -7.24 5.77
CA ARG A 54 7.75 -7.60 4.98
C ARG A 54 6.47 -7.48 5.80
N SER A 55 6.45 -8.06 7.00
CA SER A 55 5.29 -7.95 7.90
C SER A 55 4.96 -6.49 8.22
N ARG A 56 5.98 -5.65 8.45
CA ARG A 56 5.76 -4.21 8.65
C ARG A 56 5.21 -3.52 7.41
N ALA A 57 5.68 -3.89 6.22
CA ALA A 57 5.19 -3.35 4.97
C ALA A 57 3.71 -3.74 4.75
N GLU A 58 3.32 -4.98 5.03
CA GLU A 58 1.93 -5.46 4.91
C GLU A 58 0.97 -4.66 5.82
N ILE A 59 1.35 -4.42 7.08
CA ILE A 59 0.55 -3.59 8.00
C ILE A 59 0.35 -2.16 7.47
N LEU A 60 1.37 -1.59 6.80
CA LEU A 60 1.26 -0.26 6.20
C LEU A 60 0.39 -0.29 4.94
N ALA A 61 0.48 -1.35 4.15
CA ALA A 61 -0.31 -1.57 2.96
C ALA A 61 -1.81 -1.68 3.26
N GLU A 62 -2.19 -2.43 4.29
CA GLU A 62 -3.58 -2.55 4.75
C GLU A 62 -4.19 -1.17 5.04
N LYS A 63 -3.46 -0.30 5.73
CA LYS A 63 -3.90 1.07 6.00
C LYS A 63 -4.07 1.90 4.73
N VAL A 64 -3.17 1.75 3.76
CA VAL A 64 -3.26 2.44 2.47
C VAL A 64 -4.49 1.96 1.68
N ILE A 65 -4.79 0.65 1.72
CA ILE A 65 -6.00 0.09 1.10
C ILE A 65 -7.25 0.67 1.76
N GLU A 66 -7.33 0.65 3.10
CA GLU A 66 -8.45 1.21 3.85
C GLU A 66 -8.68 2.69 3.55
N ASP A 67 -7.61 3.50 3.57
CA ASP A 67 -7.66 4.93 3.26
C ASP A 67 -8.08 5.20 1.80
N HIS A 68 -7.69 4.34 0.86
CA HIS A 68 -8.07 4.49 -0.54
C HIS A 68 -9.56 4.16 -0.77
N LEU A 69 -10.06 3.13 -0.09
CA LEU A 69 -11.46 2.71 -0.20
C LEU A 69 -12.41 3.71 0.44
N SER A 70 -12.06 4.25 1.62
CA SER A 70 -12.89 5.24 2.31
C SER A 70 -13.06 6.52 1.49
N ARG A 71 -11.99 7.00 0.85
CA ARG A 71 -12.06 8.16 -0.05
C ARG A 71 -12.91 7.90 -1.29
N LYS A 72 -12.83 6.70 -1.87
CA LYS A 72 -13.69 6.31 -3.00
C LYS A 72 -15.18 6.28 -2.63
N SER A 73 -15.54 5.84 -1.43
CA SER A 73 -16.92 5.88 -0.97
C SER A 73 -17.43 7.30 -0.75
N GLU A 74 -16.59 8.19 -0.21
CA GLU A 74 -16.96 9.60 0.03
C GLU A 74 -17.18 10.37 -1.28
N ASP A 75 -16.33 10.15 -2.30
CA ASP A 75 -16.50 10.77 -3.62
C ASP A 75 -17.79 10.33 -4.32
N ASN A 76 -18.32 9.14 -4.00
CA ASN A 76 -19.53 8.59 -4.60
C ASN A 76 -20.81 9.19 -4.00
N GLU A 77 -20.85 9.45 -2.69
CA GLU A 77 -22.04 10.02 -2.01
C GLU A 77 -22.34 11.47 -2.42
N TYR A 78 -21.33 12.24 -2.84
CA TYR A 78 -21.53 13.60 -3.35
C TYR A 78 -22.01 13.66 -4.80
N SER A 79 -21.96 12.56 -5.54
CA SER A 79 -22.35 12.51 -6.95
C SER A 79 -23.84 12.24 -7.20
N ASP A 80 -24.55 11.66 -6.22
CA ASP A 80 -26.00 11.35 -6.29
C ASP A 80 -26.91 12.46 -5.75
N SER A 81 -26.37 13.65 -5.44
CA SER A 81 -27.11 14.76 -4.84
C SER A 81 -27.36 15.97 -5.77
N LYS A 82 -27.39 15.80 -7.10
CA LYS A 82 -27.70 16.88 -8.05
C LYS A 82 -28.76 16.54 -9.09
#